data_AF-A0A1K2ISE3-F1
#
_entry.id   AF-A0A1K2ISE3-F1
#
_cell.length_a   1.000
_cell.length_b   1.000
_cell.length_c   1.000
_cell.angle_alpha   90.00
_cell.angle_beta   90.00
_cell.angle_gamma   90.00
#
_symmetry.space_group_name_H-M   'P 1'
#
loop_
_entity.id
_entity.type
_entity.pdbx_description
1 polymer ?
#
loop_
_entity_poly.entity_id
_entity_poly.type
_entity_poly.pdbx_seq_one_letter_code
_entity_poly.pdbx_strand_id
1 'polypeptide(L)'
;MGTRNLTMVIYNNETKIANYGQWDGFPEGNGLTILSFLNEKENIEKLKEILPKIRFENDQDIKEKSEFSKSIGAREGWVNMDQTELYDKKYPLDSRNLGGAILDKLLEYQNESEIVLIDSEKFAADSIWCQWAYVVDLDKNTLEVYGGLNESGISQKDRFFHLHNPKDRIRPVKIIKTFSLDRLPDAEKFISECNKEQNRNISKDKDLEP
;
A
#
# COMPACT_ATOMS: atom_id res chain seq x y z
N MET A 1 14.10 -5.69 10.86
CA MET A 1 12.64 -5.92 10.88
C MET A 1 11.96 -4.57 10.79
N GLY A 2 10.96 -4.42 9.94
CA GLY A 2 10.24 -3.16 9.70
C GLY A 2 8.74 -3.37 9.78
N THR A 3 8.00 -2.28 9.98
CA THR A 3 6.54 -2.28 9.94
C THR A 3 6.09 -2.22 8.49
N ARG A 4 5.68 -3.37 7.96
CA ARG A 4 5.27 -3.48 6.56
C ARG A 4 3.87 -2.92 6.36
N ASN A 5 3.65 -2.35 5.20
CA ASN A 5 2.40 -1.71 4.84
C ASN A 5 2.05 -1.90 3.37
N LEU A 6 0.83 -1.50 3.02
CA LEU A 6 0.33 -1.44 1.66
C LEU A 6 -0.23 -0.03 1.39
N THR A 7 0.18 0.60 0.29
CA THR A 7 -0.39 1.86 -0.20
C THR A 7 -1.18 1.59 -1.47
N MET A 8 -2.46 1.94 -1.49
CA MET A 8 -3.33 1.74 -2.65
C MET A 8 -4.00 3.02 -3.11
N VAL A 9 -4.31 3.08 -4.41
CA VAL A 9 -5.15 4.13 -4.99
C VAL A 9 -6.26 3.48 -5.82
N ILE A 10 -7.49 3.88 -5.56
CA ILE A 10 -8.69 3.46 -6.29
C ILE A 10 -9.17 4.64 -7.13
N TYR A 11 -9.42 4.39 -8.41
CA TYR A 11 -9.93 5.39 -9.33
C TYR A 11 -10.69 4.73 -10.48
N ASN A 12 -11.87 5.27 -10.81
CA ASN A 12 -12.81 4.70 -11.77
C ASN A 12 -13.21 3.25 -11.45
N ASN A 13 -13.42 2.96 -10.16
CA ASN A 13 -13.76 1.65 -9.59
C ASN A 13 -12.70 0.56 -9.81
N GLU A 14 -11.47 0.94 -10.13
CA GLU A 14 -10.34 0.03 -10.34
C GLU A 14 -9.22 0.32 -9.34
N THR A 15 -8.55 -0.74 -8.87
CA THR A 15 -7.25 -0.61 -8.19
C THR A 15 -6.23 -0.16 -9.22
N LYS A 16 -5.70 1.06 -9.08
CA LYS A 16 -4.66 1.60 -9.96
C LYS A 16 -3.25 1.45 -9.38
N ILE A 17 -3.14 1.49 -8.06
CA ILE A 17 -1.88 1.34 -7.34
C ILE A 17 -2.12 0.37 -6.19
N ALA A 18 -1.20 -0.58 -6.01
CA ALA A 18 -1.12 -1.45 -4.85
C ALA A 18 0.35 -1.72 -4.52
N ASN A 19 0.98 -0.79 -3.79
CA ASN A 19 2.40 -0.80 -3.53
C ASN A 19 2.74 -1.34 -2.14
N TYR A 20 3.59 -2.37 -2.10
CA TYR A 20 4.17 -2.89 -0.87
C TYR A 20 5.23 -1.94 -0.29
N GLY A 21 5.16 -1.69 1.03
CA GLY A 21 6.17 -0.97 1.80
C GLY A 21 6.81 -1.85 2.86
N GLN A 22 8.14 -1.88 2.92
CA GLN A 22 8.89 -2.71 3.87
C GLN A 22 9.04 -2.08 5.28
N TRP A 23 9.06 -0.76 5.36
CA TRP A 23 9.45 0.01 6.55
C TRP A 23 8.37 1.01 6.96
N ASP A 24 8.42 1.43 8.23
CA ASP A 24 7.71 2.60 8.79
C ASP A 24 6.21 2.70 8.45
N GLY A 25 5.52 1.56 8.39
CA GLY A 25 4.12 1.50 7.99
C GLY A 25 3.12 2.16 8.93
N PHE A 26 3.54 2.58 10.13
CA PHE A 26 2.69 3.24 11.12
C PHE A 26 2.12 4.58 10.60
N PRO A 27 1.05 5.10 11.22
CA PRO A 27 0.49 6.41 10.90
C PRO A 27 1.54 7.53 10.92
N GLU A 28 2.50 7.50 11.85
CA GLU A 28 3.60 8.46 12.02
C GLU A 28 4.64 8.40 10.89
N GLY A 29 4.72 7.29 10.16
CA GLY A 29 5.62 7.09 9.04
C GLY A 29 4.89 7.26 7.71
N ASN A 30 4.65 6.15 7.02
CA ASN A 30 4.01 6.17 5.69
C ASN A 30 2.61 6.79 5.72
N GLY A 31 1.88 6.70 6.85
CA GLY A 31 0.60 7.38 6.98
C GLY A 31 0.72 8.91 6.84
N LEU A 32 1.71 9.52 7.49
CA LEU A 32 1.99 10.96 7.36
C LEU A 32 2.57 11.32 6.00
N THR A 33 3.39 10.46 5.39
CA THR A 33 3.85 10.66 4.00
C THR A 33 2.66 10.81 3.06
N ILE A 34 1.68 9.88 3.15
CA ILE A 34 0.47 9.90 2.33
C ILE A 34 -0.42 11.10 2.69
N LEU A 35 -0.60 11.39 3.98
CA LEU A 35 -1.38 12.55 4.43
C LEU A 35 -0.79 13.86 3.91
N SER A 36 0.53 14.02 3.93
CA SER A 36 1.22 15.19 3.40
C SER A 36 1.01 15.31 1.90
N PHE A 37 1.16 14.22 1.15
CA PHE A 37 0.89 14.19 -0.30
C PHE A 37 -0.53 14.67 -0.62
N LEU A 38 -1.53 14.18 0.13
CA LEU A 38 -2.95 14.45 -0.11
C LEU A 38 -3.41 15.84 0.35
N ASN A 39 -2.67 16.51 1.24
CA ASN A 39 -2.97 17.90 1.62
C ASN A 39 -2.71 18.89 0.47
N GLU A 40 -1.85 18.54 -0.47
CA GLU A 40 -1.57 19.34 -1.65
C GLU A 40 -2.53 18.99 -2.79
N LYS A 41 -3.50 19.86 -3.07
CA LYS A 41 -4.50 19.63 -4.12
C LYS A 41 -3.87 19.39 -5.49
N GLU A 42 -2.78 20.10 -5.80
CA GLU A 42 -2.06 19.94 -7.06
C GLU A 42 -1.50 18.50 -7.23
N ASN A 43 -1.08 17.86 -6.14
CA ASN A 43 -0.60 16.48 -6.18
C ASN A 43 -1.72 15.50 -6.56
N ILE A 44 -2.94 15.71 -6.04
CA ILE A 44 -4.09 14.88 -6.37
C ILE A 44 -4.46 15.04 -7.85
N GLU A 45 -4.46 16.27 -8.38
CA GLU A 45 -4.77 16.51 -9.80
C GLU A 45 -3.71 15.91 -10.72
N LYS A 46 -2.42 16.10 -10.43
CA LYS A 46 -1.33 15.44 -11.18
C LYS A 46 -1.43 13.92 -11.10
N LEU A 47 -1.76 13.37 -9.93
CA LEU A 47 -1.95 11.94 -9.77
C LEU A 47 -3.07 11.45 -10.69
N LYS A 48 -4.23 12.12 -10.73
CA LYS A 48 -5.35 11.77 -11.62
C LYS A 48 -4.98 11.77 -13.10
N GLU A 49 -4.06 12.63 -13.54
CA GLU A 49 -3.53 12.64 -14.92
C GLU A 49 -2.62 11.44 -15.21
N ILE A 50 -1.94 10.92 -14.18
CA ILE A 50 -1.01 9.79 -14.27
C ILE A 50 -1.76 8.45 -14.22
N LEU A 51 -2.80 8.33 -13.39
CA LEU A 51 -3.52 7.06 -13.16
C LEU A 51 -4.01 6.33 -14.44
N PRO A 52 -4.49 7.01 -15.50
CA PRO A 52 -4.88 6.35 -16.76
C PRO A 52 -3.74 5.67 -17.50
N LYS A 53 -2.48 6.06 -17.22
CA LYS A 53 -1.26 5.51 -17.86
C LYS A 53 -0.71 4.30 -17.13
N ILE A 54 -1.23 4.01 -15.93
CA ILE A 54 -0.76 2.92 -15.09
C ILE A 54 -1.43 1.62 -15.51
N ARG A 55 -0.62 0.57 -15.65
CA ARG A 55 -1.07 -0.82 -15.68
C ARG A 55 -0.23 -1.67 -14.73
N PHE A 56 -0.79 -2.78 -14.29
CA PHE A 56 -0.01 -3.79 -13.59
C PHE A 56 0.84 -4.61 -14.56
N GLU A 57 1.94 -5.13 -14.04
CA GLU A 57 2.83 -6.02 -14.78
C GLU A 57 2.12 -7.28 -15.28
N ASN A 58 2.54 -7.74 -16.45
CA ASN A 58 2.11 -9.00 -17.04
C ASN A 58 3.28 -10.01 -17.04
N ASP A 59 3.04 -11.23 -17.54
CA ASP A 59 4.04 -12.30 -17.58
C ASP A 59 5.32 -11.91 -18.34
N GLN A 60 5.23 -11.04 -19.35
CA GLN A 60 6.38 -10.57 -20.11
C GLN A 60 7.22 -9.57 -19.30
N ASP A 61 6.60 -8.60 -18.62
CA ASP A 61 7.33 -7.67 -17.75
C ASP A 61 8.05 -8.44 -16.62
N ILE A 62 7.36 -9.42 -16.01
CA ILE A 62 7.93 -10.28 -14.96
C ILE A 62 9.13 -11.06 -15.50
N LYS A 63 9.02 -11.60 -16.70
CA LYS A 63 10.12 -12.32 -17.37
C LYS A 63 11.32 -11.41 -17.62
N GLU A 64 11.10 -10.20 -18.12
CA GLU A 64 12.16 -9.21 -18.39
C GLU A 64 12.86 -8.76 -17.11
N LYS A 65 12.10 -8.52 -16.02
CA LYS A 65 12.66 -8.23 -14.69
C LYS A 65 13.48 -9.40 -14.16
N SER A 66 13.00 -10.63 -14.32
CA SER A 66 13.72 -11.85 -13.93
C SER A 66 15.02 -12.05 -14.71
N GLU A 67 14.99 -11.84 -16.02
CA GLU A 67 16.18 -11.92 -16.89
C GLU A 67 17.20 -10.84 -16.53
N PHE A 68 16.74 -9.61 -16.28
CA PHE A 68 17.62 -8.53 -15.83
C PHE A 68 18.26 -8.84 -14.47
N SER A 69 17.47 -9.32 -13.50
CA SER A 69 17.96 -9.73 -12.19
C SER A 69 19.05 -10.82 -12.30
N LYS A 70 18.85 -11.82 -13.18
CA LYS A 70 19.88 -12.83 -13.48
C LYS A 70 21.11 -12.22 -14.15
N SER A 71 20.94 -11.24 -15.05
CA SER A 71 22.04 -10.59 -15.78
C SER A 71 22.99 -9.81 -14.87
N ILE A 72 22.46 -9.23 -13.78
CA ILE A 72 23.28 -8.56 -12.75
C ILE A 72 23.85 -9.56 -11.73
N GLY A 73 23.59 -10.86 -11.89
CA GLY A 73 24.19 -11.93 -11.09
C GLY A 73 23.39 -12.35 -9.85
N ALA A 74 22.09 -12.05 -9.79
CA ALA A 74 21.22 -12.59 -8.75
C ALA A 74 21.19 -14.13 -8.83
N ARG A 75 21.35 -14.82 -7.70
CA ARG A 75 21.31 -16.30 -7.63
C ARG A 75 20.33 -16.73 -6.56
N GLU A 76 19.42 -17.64 -6.91
CA GLU A 76 18.46 -18.23 -5.97
C GLU A 76 17.61 -17.20 -5.19
N GLY A 77 17.34 -16.03 -5.80
CA GLY A 77 16.60 -14.94 -5.16
C GLY A 77 17.42 -14.06 -4.21
N TRP A 78 18.72 -14.31 -4.07
CA TRP A 78 19.64 -13.50 -3.30
C TRP A 78 20.38 -12.50 -4.20
N VAL A 79 20.35 -11.24 -3.79
CA VAL A 79 21.11 -10.13 -4.38
C VAL A 79 21.97 -9.49 -3.30
N ASN A 80 23.15 -9.02 -3.68
CA ASN A 80 23.97 -8.17 -2.82
C ASN A 80 23.56 -6.68 -2.97
N MET A 81 24.23 -5.78 -2.25
CA MET A 81 23.91 -4.35 -2.27
C MET A 81 24.11 -3.73 -3.66
N ASP A 82 25.24 -3.98 -4.33
CA ASP A 82 25.52 -3.43 -5.66
C ASP A 82 24.48 -3.88 -6.70
N GLN A 83 24.04 -5.14 -6.62
CA GLN A 83 22.99 -5.69 -7.47
C GLN A 83 21.63 -5.05 -7.19
N THR A 84 21.33 -4.81 -5.91
CA THR A 84 20.10 -4.11 -5.52
C THR A 84 20.10 -2.68 -6.09
N GLU A 85 21.22 -1.97 -6.02
CA GLU A 85 21.34 -0.63 -6.59
C GLU A 85 21.14 -0.62 -8.11
N LEU A 86 21.73 -1.59 -8.82
CA LEU A 86 21.52 -1.73 -10.27
C LEU A 86 20.06 -2.05 -10.62
N TYR A 87 19.38 -2.86 -9.80
CA TYR A 87 17.96 -3.16 -9.95
C TYR A 87 17.10 -1.93 -9.71
N ASP A 88 17.27 -1.26 -8.57
CA ASP A 88 16.50 -0.08 -8.18
C ASP A 88 16.74 1.08 -9.15
N LYS A 89 17.92 1.17 -9.78
CA LYS A 89 18.18 2.16 -10.83
C LYS A 89 17.36 1.89 -12.10
N LYS A 90 17.15 0.62 -12.46
CA LYS A 90 16.39 0.25 -13.67
C LYS A 90 14.88 0.24 -13.42
N TYR A 91 14.46 -0.25 -12.26
CA TYR A 91 13.04 -0.38 -11.87
C TYR A 91 12.79 0.35 -10.53
N PRO A 92 12.94 1.68 -10.49
CA PRO A 92 12.82 2.46 -9.26
C PRO A 92 11.45 2.35 -8.59
N LEU A 93 10.39 2.15 -9.36
CA LEU A 93 9.02 1.98 -8.85
C LEU A 93 8.79 0.62 -8.18
N ASP A 94 9.66 -0.37 -8.40
CA ASP A 94 9.61 -1.68 -7.75
C ASP A 94 10.24 -1.67 -6.34
N SER A 95 10.86 -0.55 -5.95
CA SER A 95 11.61 -0.49 -4.69
C SER A 95 10.66 -0.59 -3.49
N ARG A 96 10.90 -1.62 -2.67
CA ARG A 96 10.17 -1.88 -1.42
C ARG A 96 10.34 -0.78 -0.36
N ASN A 97 11.26 0.16 -0.59
CA ASN A 97 11.53 1.29 0.29
C ASN A 97 10.61 2.48 0.02
N LEU A 98 9.84 2.48 -1.08
CA LEU A 98 8.94 3.58 -1.40
C LEU A 98 7.78 3.69 -0.42
N GLY A 99 7.10 2.57 -0.11
CA GLY A 99 5.89 2.59 0.71
C GLY A 99 4.87 3.61 0.18
N GLY A 100 4.51 4.60 1.00
CA GLY A 100 3.64 5.72 0.66
C GLY A 100 4.28 6.77 -0.25
N ALA A 101 5.62 6.89 -0.26
CA ALA A 101 6.34 7.81 -1.14
C ALA A 101 6.26 7.41 -2.63
N ILE A 102 5.65 6.26 -2.95
CA ILE A 102 5.28 5.92 -4.33
C ILE A 102 4.42 7.01 -4.98
N LEU A 103 3.56 7.68 -4.20
CA LEU A 103 2.67 8.73 -4.74
C LEU A 103 3.48 9.93 -5.25
N ASP A 104 4.42 10.44 -4.45
CA ASP A 104 5.35 11.48 -4.88
C ASP A 104 6.23 11.00 -6.04
N LYS A 105 6.74 9.76 -5.94
CA LYS A 105 7.64 9.21 -6.96
C LYS A 105 6.98 9.12 -8.33
N LEU A 106 5.69 8.79 -8.38
CA LEU A 106 4.92 8.73 -9.62
C LEU A 106 4.80 10.09 -10.32
N LEU A 107 4.83 11.20 -9.58
CA LEU A 107 4.76 12.54 -10.19
C LEU A 107 5.97 12.82 -11.11
N GLU A 108 7.11 12.17 -10.88
CA GLU A 108 8.27 12.24 -11.76
C GLU A 108 8.02 11.60 -13.15
N TYR A 109 7.02 10.71 -13.26
CA TYR A 109 6.69 9.94 -14.47
C TYR A 109 5.56 10.58 -15.29
N GLN A 110 5.18 11.84 -15.00
CA GLN A 110 4.09 12.53 -15.69
C GLN A 110 4.22 12.55 -17.22
N ASN A 111 5.45 12.51 -17.75
CA ASN A 111 5.73 12.56 -19.19
C ASN A 111 5.79 11.19 -19.86
N GLU A 112 5.76 10.10 -19.09
CA GLU A 112 5.72 8.75 -19.66
C GLU A 112 4.36 8.48 -20.31
N SER A 113 4.36 7.63 -21.33
CA SER A 113 3.13 7.16 -22.00
C SER A 113 2.49 5.97 -21.28
N GLU A 114 3.31 5.15 -20.61
CA GLU A 114 2.90 3.96 -19.86
C GLU A 114 3.76 3.82 -18.61
N ILE A 115 3.13 3.44 -17.49
CA ILE A 115 3.81 3.18 -16.22
C ILE A 115 3.40 1.79 -15.74
N VAL A 116 4.39 0.94 -15.50
CA VAL A 116 4.17 -0.45 -15.07
C VAL A 116 4.45 -0.57 -13.58
N LEU A 117 3.48 -1.07 -12.82
CA LEU A 117 3.60 -1.30 -11.38
C LEU A 117 3.42 -2.78 -11.03
N ILE A 118 3.99 -3.17 -9.89
CA ILE A 118 3.71 -4.48 -9.26
C ILE A 118 2.36 -4.39 -8.53
N ASP A 119 1.50 -5.38 -8.74
CA ASP A 119 0.27 -5.53 -7.96
C ASP A 119 0.54 -6.27 -6.64
N SER A 120 0.55 -5.53 -5.53
CA SER A 120 0.70 -6.08 -4.18
C SER A 120 -0.61 -6.17 -3.40
N GLU A 121 -1.79 -6.07 -4.04
CA GLU A 121 -3.09 -6.07 -3.34
C GLU A 121 -3.27 -7.30 -2.46
N LYS A 122 -2.81 -8.47 -2.93
CA LYS A 122 -2.89 -9.74 -2.18
C LYS A 122 -2.19 -9.68 -0.82
N PHE A 123 -1.23 -8.77 -0.61
CA PHE A 123 -0.58 -8.58 0.68
C PHE A 123 -1.56 -8.17 1.79
N ALA A 124 -2.68 -7.52 1.43
CA ALA A 124 -3.76 -7.21 2.37
C ALA A 124 -4.35 -8.45 3.06
N ALA A 125 -4.24 -9.64 2.45
CA ALA A 125 -4.68 -10.91 3.04
C ALA A 125 -3.80 -11.35 4.21
N ASP A 126 -2.51 -11.06 4.14
CA ASP A 126 -1.50 -11.49 5.09
C ASP A 126 -1.36 -10.48 6.23
N SER A 127 -2.45 -10.25 6.97
CA SER A 127 -2.55 -9.15 7.91
C SER A 127 -1.71 -9.32 9.18
N ILE A 128 -1.04 -10.47 9.36
CA ILE A 128 0.04 -10.64 10.35
C ILE A 128 1.23 -9.78 9.94
N TRP A 129 1.55 -9.76 8.64
CA TRP A 129 2.67 -9.01 8.11
C TRP A 129 2.26 -7.65 7.56
N CYS A 130 1.11 -7.54 6.89
CA CYS A 130 0.49 -6.29 6.48
C CYS A 130 -0.15 -5.61 7.69
N GLN A 131 0.67 -4.92 8.47
CA GLN A 131 0.25 -4.32 9.74
C GLN A 131 -0.62 -3.08 9.53
N TRP A 132 -0.41 -2.36 8.43
CA TRP A 132 -1.17 -1.17 8.04
C TRP A 132 -1.42 -1.17 6.54
N ALA A 133 -2.58 -0.70 6.12
CA ALA A 133 -2.80 -0.35 4.72
C ALA A 133 -3.52 1.00 4.60
N TYR A 134 -3.14 1.78 3.60
CA TYR A 134 -3.69 3.09 3.31
C TYR A 134 -4.28 3.06 1.91
N VAL A 135 -5.58 3.29 1.80
CA VAL A 135 -6.28 3.29 0.52
C VAL A 135 -6.79 4.71 0.26
N VAL A 136 -6.23 5.35 -0.77
CA VAL A 136 -6.74 6.60 -1.31
C VAL A 136 -7.84 6.24 -2.31
N ASP A 137 -9.09 6.32 -1.87
CA ASP A 137 -10.26 6.06 -2.71
C ASP A 137 -10.73 7.39 -3.31
N LEU A 138 -10.30 7.66 -4.55
CA LEU A 138 -10.64 8.90 -5.26
C LEU A 138 -12.08 8.93 -5.73
N ASP A 139 -12.71 7.77 -5.90
CA ASP A 139 -14.12 7.66 -6.28
C ASP A 139 -15.04 8.07 -5.12
N LYS A 140 -14.66 7.72 -3.89
CA LYS A 140 -15.36 8.12 -2.66
C LYS A 140 -14.83 9.41 -2.04
N ASN A 141 -13.75 9.96 -2.57
CA ASN A 141 -13.04 11.11 -2.03
C ASN A 141 -12.59 10.91 -0.56
N THR A 142 -11.97 9.77 -0.28
CA THR A 142 -11.54 9.39 1.09
C THR A 142 -10.13 8.82 1.17
N LEU A 143 -9.47 9.06 2.30
CA LEU A 143 -8.34 8.27 2.79
C LEU A 143 -8.87 7.24 3.80
N GLU A 144 -8.85 5.97 3.43
CA GLU A 144 -9.20 4.85 4.29
C GLU A 144 -7.93 4.25 4.92
N VAL A 145 -7.95 4.02 6.23
CA VAL A 145 -6.85 3.42 6.99
C VAL A 145 -7.29 2.07 7.51
N TYR A 146 -6.48 1.06 7.24
CA TYR A 146 -6.71 -0.33 7.59
C TYR A 146 -5.65 -0.83 8.56
N GLY A 147 -6.10 -1.62 9.53
CA GLY A 147 -5.30 -2.28 10.52
C GLY A 147 -5.14 -3.77 10.24
N GLY A 148 -3.93 -4.28 10.43
CA GLY A 148 -3.64 -5.70 10.42
C GLY A 148 -4.07 -6.42 11.71
N LEU A 149 -3.69 -7.69 11.82
CA LEU A 149 -4.05 -8.59 12.92
C LEU A 149 -5.56 -8.71 13.13
N ASN A 150 -6.31 -8.85 12.04
CA ASN A 150 -7.77 -8.89 12.08
C ASN A 150 -8.29 -10.26 12.56
N GLU A 151 -8.62 -10.38 13.84
CA GLU A 151 -9.34 -11.53 14.42
C GLU A 151 -10.84 -11.25 14.62
N SER A 152 -11.26 -9.98 14.55
CA SER A 152 -12.64 -9.51 14.74
C SER A 152 -13.65 -9.89 13.64
N GLY A 153 -13.21 -10.31 12.45
CA GLY A 153 -14.11 -10.73 11.36
C GLY A 153 -13.95 -9.92 10.07
N ILE A 154 -14.37 -10.53 8.96
CA ILE A 154 -14.49 -9.89 7.64
C ILE A 154 -15.82 -10.31 7.02
N SER A 155 -16.48 -9.40 6.33
CA SER A 155 -17.81 -9.56 5.75
C SER A 155 -17.79 -9.20 4.27
N GLN A 156 -18.79 -9.66 3.51
CA GLN A 156 -18.89 -9.38 2.06
C GLN A 156 -18.89 -7.89 1.67
N LYS A 157 -19.13 -7.00 2.63
CA LYS A 157 -19.09 -5.54 2.42
C LYS A 157 -17.68 -4.96 2.54
N ASP A 158 -16.75 -5.70 3.15
CA ASP A 158 -15.38 -5.25 3.35
C ASP A 158 -14.57 -5.40 2.06
N ARG A 159 -13.77 -4.39 1.74
CA ARG A 159 -12.97 -4.30 0.50
C ARG A 159 -12.18 -5.57 0.21
N PHE A 160 -11.47 -6.07 1.21
CA PHE A 160 -10.57 -7.21 1.09
C PHE A 160 -11.25 -8.56 1.37
N PHE A 161 -12.58 -8.63 1.44
CA PHE A 161 -13.29 -9.89 1.67
C PHE A 161 -12.98 -10.94 0.61
N HIS A 162 -12.78 -10.52 -0.63
CA HIS A 162 -12.47 -11.40 -1.75
C HIS A 162 -11.11 -12.12 -1.59
N LEU A 163 -10.22 -11.64 -0.70
CA LEU A 163 -8.96 -12.28 -0.35
C LEU A 163 -9.07 -13.24 0.84
N HIS A 164 -10.22 -13.27 1.52
CA HIS A 164 -10.39 -14.10 2.71
C HIS A 164 -10.45 -15.58 2.36
N ASN A 165 -9.56 -16.36 2.97
CA ASN A 165 -9.66 -17.80 3.02
C ASN A 165 -10.30 -18.22 4.37
N PRO A 166 -11.45 -18.93 4.37
CA PRO A 166 -12.15 -19.35 5.59
C PRO A 166 -11.34 -20.25 6.54
N LYS A 167 -10.23 -20.83 6.06
CA LYS A 167 -9.32 -21.65 6.88
C LYS A 167 -8.33 -20.81 7.69
N ASP A 168 -8.14 -19.55 7.32
CA ASP A 168 -7.16 -18.69 7.96
C ASP A 168 -7.75 -18.12 9.25
N ARG A 169 -7.01 -18.28 10.35
CA ARG A 169 -7.41 -17.74 11.66
C ARG A 169 -7.42 -16.21 11.63
N ILE A 170 -6.40 -15.63 11.01
CA ILE A 170 -6.25 -14.18 10.84
C ILE A 170 -6.83 -13.82 9.48
N ARG A 171 -7.70 -12.82 9.46
CA ARG A 171 -8.39 -12.36 8.24
C ARG A 171 -7.61 -11.22 7.58
N PRO A 172 -7.94 -10.84 6.34
CA PRO A 172 -7.35 -9.66 5.70
C PRO A 172 -7.49 -8.39 6.55
N VAL A 173 -6.64 -7.40 6.28
CA VAL A 173 -6.66 -6.10 6.98
C VAL A 173 -8.07 -5.49 7.01
N LYS A 174 -8.42 -4.84 8.13
CA LYS A 174 -9.75 -4.30 8.37
C LYS A 174 -9.72 -2.80 8.44
N ILE A 175 -10.73 -2.14 7.87
CA ILE A 175 -10.83 -0.70 7.97
C ILE A 175 -11.02 -0.30 9.44
N ILE A 176 -10.17 0.61 9.92
CA ILE A 176 -10.23 1.13 11.28
C ILE A 176 -10.61 2.61 11.30
N LYS A 177 -10.35 3.34 10.21
CA LYS A 177 -10.65 4.75 10.11
C LYS A 177 -10.82 5.21 8.66
N THR A 178 -11.63 6.23 8.46
CA THR A 178 -11.82 6.90 7.18
C THR A 178 -11.78 8.41 7.39
N PHE A 179 -11.07 9.12 6.51
CA PHE A 179 -11.00 10.57 6.46
C PHE A 179 -11.48 11.05 5.10
N SER A 180 -12.21 12.16 5.05
CA SER A 180 -12.58 12.80 3.79
C SER A 180 -11.40 13.61 3.27
N LEU A 181 -11.10 13.50 1.97
CA LEU A 181 -10.01 14.27 1.36
C LEU A 181 -10.30 15.79 1.34
N ASP A 182 -11.56 16.19 1.40
CA ASP A 182 -11.95 17.61 1.51
C ASP A 182 -11.60 18.23 2.86
N ARG A 183 -11.43 17.40 3.89
CA ARG A 183 -11.22 17.81 5.29
C ARG A 183 -10.33 16.81 6.02
N LEU A 184 -9.09 16.71 5.54
CA LEU A 184 -8.07 15.89 6.19
C LEU A 184 -7.75 16.44 7.59
N PRO A 185 -7.50 15.56 8.57
CA PRO A 185 -7.02 15.97 9.89
C PRO A 185 -5.58 16.52 9.82
N ASP A 186 -5.19 17.27 10.83
CA ASP A 186 -3.76 17.53 11.08
C ASP A 186 -3.01 16.25 11.47
N ALA A 187 -1.68 16.32 11.47
CA ALA A 187 -0.81 15.16 11.73
C ALA A 187 -1.04 14.53 13.12
N GLU A 188 -1.13 15.34 14.18
CA GLU A 188 -1.31 14.85 15.54
C GLU A 188 -2.64 14.12 15.70
N LYS A 189 -3.72 14.70 15.17
CA LYS A 189 -5.05 14.10 15.18
C LYS A 189 -5.10 12.84 14.34
N PHE A 190 -4.50 12.84 13.15
CA PHE A 190 -4.41 11.66 12.29
C PHE A 190 -3.78 10.47 13.02
N ILE A 191 -2.59 10.70 13.59
CA ILE A 191 -1.85 9.69 14.34
C ILE A 191 -2.66 9.17 15.53
N SER A 192 -3.17 10.09 16.36
CA SER A 192 -3.89 9.74 17.58
C SER A 192 -5.15 8.91 17.29
N GLU A 193 -5.95 9.31 16.28
CA GLU A 193 -7.16 8.59 15.91
C GLU A 193 -6.84 7.20 15.32
N CYS A 194 -5.86 7.10 14.43
CA CYS A 194 -5.45 5.82 13.82
C CYS A 194 -4.94 4.82 14.88
N ASN A 195 -4.03 5.24 15.75
CA ASN A 195 -3.47 4.36 16.79
C ASN A 195 -4.53 3.92 17.80
N LYS A 196 -5.45 4.84 18.17
CA LYS A 196 -6.55 4.51 19.07
C LYS A 196 -7.48 3.45 18.47
N GLU A 197 -7.85 3.58 17.20
CA GLU A 197 -8.72 2.61 16.53
C GLU A 197 -7.99 1.28 16.28
N GLN A 198 -6.68 1.28 15.97
CA GLN A 198 -5.92 0.05 15.84
C GLN A 198 -5.80 -0.70 17.17
N ASN A 199 -5.57 0.02 18.27
CA ASN A 199 -5.56 -0.59 19.60
C ASN A 199 -6.93 -1.21 19.95
N ARG A 200 -8.04 -0.55 19.58
CA ARG A 200 -9.39 -1.11 19.75
C ARG A 200 -9.64 -2.33 18.89
N ASN A 201 -9.17 -2.31 17.64
CA ASN A 201 -9.24 -3.44 16.70
C ASN A 201 -8.56 -4.67 17.32
N ILE A 202 -7.35 -4.52 17.87
CA ILE A 202 -6.60 -5.60 18.53
C ILE A 202 -7.19 -5.98 19.90
N SER A 203 -7.72 -5.01 20.67
CA SER A 203 -8.19 -5.27 22.04
C SER A 203 -9.55 -5.93 22.12
N LYS A 204 -10.47 -5.62 21.18
CA LYS A 204 -11.77 -6.32 21.07
C LYS A 204 -11.62 -7.83 20.91
N ASP A 205 -10.45 -8.27 20.48
CA ASP A 205 -10.15 -9.66 20.19
C ASP A 205 -9.57 -10.40 21.42
N LYS A 206 -9.10 -9.69 22.47
CA LYS A 206 -8.67 -10.32 23.74
C LYS A 206 -9.81 -10.68 24.70
N ASP A 207 -10.96 -10.00 24.57
CA ASP A 207 -12.14 -10.26 25.41
C ASP A 207 -13.02 -11.41 24.87
N LEU A 208 -12.54 -12.12 23.83
CA LEU A 208 -13.22 -13.25 23.17
C LEU A 208 -12.54 -14.62 23.43
N GLU A 209 -11.49 -14.68 24.27
CA GLU A 209 -10.95 -15.95 24.77
C GLU A 209 -11.73 -16.41 26.02
N PRO A 210 -12.26 -17.66 26.06
CA PRO A 210 -12.90 -18.22 27.25
C PRO A 210 -11.94 -18.53 28.40
#